data_AF-A0A0U5JG16-F1
#
_entry.id   AF-A0A0U5JG16-F1
#
_cell.length_a   1.000
_cell.length_b   1.000
_cell.length_c   1.000
_cell.angle_alpha   90.00
_cell.angle_beta   90.00
_cell.angle_gamma   90.00
#
_symmetry.space_group_name_H-M   'P 1'
#
loop_
_entity.id
_entity.type
_entity.pdbx_description
1 polymer ?
#
loop_
_entity_poly.entity_id
_entity_poly.type
_entity_poly.pdbx_seq_one_letter_code
_entity_poly.pdbx_strand_id
1 'polypeptide(L)'
;MSSQTLFYFKRLSFLLAAKIFLVLGVILWGGVGLGPDEAQYWTWSQKLDWGYYSKPPGIAWQIWLGTQLVGQTELGVRLFALLWATGQAYLVFALALQAGLQSRSAFWSAVLMALSPIGLIGALLAITDGGCLFFWTLASLVVVQALRREEAPSPLLVGLCLLGGALFKWPVYLFWLFFLLARWRWFPQQPLTRVFAGAAISLCGLLPSVWWNMTHEWATFRHVSSTLQGGHGSPGGNFFEFVGSQALLLSPVLFVLMLVSWFGCMRRPRFLQPALFFCGGVSLICLAGASGLSLFQKVQGNWISFAYPTGLVWLAWYASEWRPNLSKWLTVGVYVSVVLTSCLLTLPWLYTADQWRPRQLSHRMNPFKHNMGWDRLDEALQRADYNPETDFLISDKYQTTSILSFYGPMQKRAYFLNLQGARHNQFSYWPSMVDEQQGKTGYFVWTENQPHLEREWRGKLDFYQNELERYFEKVEFLGLTPLLYDQQRAVKGAFIFKCSICKKGALPTTTLY
;
A
#
# COMPACT_ATOMS: atom_id res chain seq x y z
N MET A 1 -7.13 -22.68 26.02
CA MET A 1 -8.16 -21.67 25.68
C MET A 1 -9.44 -22.00 26.42
N SER A 2 -10.15 -21.01 26.97
CA SER A 2 -11.49 -21.27 27.56
C SER A 2 -12.50 -21.65 26.47
N SER A 3 -13.60 -22.30 26.85
CA SER A 3 -14.70 -22.66 25.94
C SER A 3 -15.24 -21.43 25.18
N GLN A 4 -15.41 -20.30 25.88
CA GLN A 4 -15.83 -19.04 25.25
C GLN A 4 -14.80 -18.49 24.26
N THR A 5 -13.50 -18.53 24.59
CA THR A 5 -12.47 -18.06 23.66
C THR A 5 -12.41 -18.94 22.41
N LEU A 6 -12.57 -20.26 22.56
CA LEU A 6 -12.66 -21.17 21.42
C LEU A 6 -13.88 -20.90 20.54
N PHE A 7 -15.03 -20.62 21.15
CA PHE A 7 -16.25 -20.25 20.43
C PHE A 7 -16.05 -19.00 19.56
N TYR A 8 -15.51 -17.91 20.13
CA TYR A 8 -15.26 -16.68 19.39
C TYR A 8 -14.14 -16.81 18.36
N PHE A 9 -13.11 -17.60 18.64
CA PHE A 9 -12.06 -17.91 17.67
C PHE A 9 -12.63 -18.61 16.43
N LYS A 10 -13.46 -19.65 16.61
CA LYS A 10 -14.13 -20.34 15.48
C LYS A 10 -14.99 -19.39 14.65
N ARG A 11 -15.75 -18.48 15.29
CA ARG A 11 -16.55 -17.46 14.59
C ARG A 11 -15.68 -16.48 13.81
N LEU A 12 -14.55 -16.05 14.39
CA LEU A 12 -13.58 -15.21 13.69
C LEU A 12 -13.03 -15.94 12.47
N SER A 13 -12.62 -17.20 12.61
CA SER A 13 -12.11 -18.00 11.49
C SER A 13 -13.12 -18.15 10.36
N PHE A 14 -14.39 -18.42 10.68
CA PHE A 14 -15.46 -18.47 9.68
C PHE A 14 -15.63 -17.13 8.94
N LEU A 15 -15.65 -16.02 9.67
CA LEU A 15 -15.75 -14.68 9.09
C LEU A 15 -14.56 -14.34 8.20
N LEU A 16 -13.34 -14.70 8.63
CA LEU A 16 -12.13 -14.46 7.85
C LEU A 16 -12.09 -15.33 6.59
N ALA A 17 -12.57 -16.58 6.66
CA ALA A 17 -12.74 -17.41 5.47
C ALA A 17 -13.73 -16.78 4.48
N ALA A 18 -14.89 -16.29 4.95
CA ALA A 18 -15.85 -15.58 4.10
C ALA A 18 -15.25 -14.30 3.47
N LYS A 19 -14.49 -13.52 4.24
CA LYS A 19 -13.74 -12.37 3.72
C LYS A 19 -12.73 -12.78 2.65
N ILE A 20 -11.99 -13.86 2.87
CA ILE A 20 -11.02 -14.38 1.89
C ILE A 20 -11.74 -14.72 0.59
N PHE A 21 -12.83 -15.48 0.64
CA PHE A 21 -13.61 -15.81 -0.56
C PHE A 21 -14.14 -14.56 -1.29
N LEU A 22 -14.63 -13.57 -0.54
CA LEU A 22 -15.06 -12.29 -1.11
C LEU A 22 -13.93 -11.56 -1.84
N VAL A 23 -12.77 -11.41 -1.18
CA VAL A 23 -11.61 -10.70 -1.76
C VAL A 23 -11.05 -11.45 -2.96
N LEU A 24 -10.97 -12.79 -2.90
CA LEU A 24 -10.59 -13.62 -4.03
C LEU A 24 -11.55 -13.41 -5.21
N GLY A 25 -12.86 -13.36 -4.95
CA GLY A 25 -13.84 -13.07 -5.98
C GLY A 25 -13.65 -11.69 -6.63
N VAL A 26 -13.29 -10.68 -5.85
CA VAL A 26 -12.97 -9.33 -6.38
C VAL A 26 -11.68 -9.34 -7.20
N ILE A 27 -10.64 -10.06 -6.77
CA ILE A 27 -9.39 -10.18 -7.54
C ILE A 27 -9.63 -10.87 -8.89
N LEU A 28 -10.44 -11.94 -8.89
CA LEU A 28 -10.64 -12.76 -10.09
C LEU A 28 -11.67 -12.17 -11.06
N TRP A 29 -12.72 -11.50 -10.55
CA TRP A 29 -13.87 -11.08 -11.36
C TRP A 29 -14.29 -9.63 -11.16
N GLY A 30 -13.65 -8.90 -10.24
CA GLY A 30 -14.03 -7.52 -9.91
C GLY A 30 -13.59 -6.46 -10.93
N GLY A 31 -12.78 -6.84 -11.93
CA GLY A 31 -12.25 -5.89 -12.92
C GLY A 31 -11.29 -4.85 -12.34
N VAL A 32 -10.66 -5.18 -11.21
CA VAL A 32 -9.70 -4.30 -10.51
C VAL A 32 -8.28 -4.80 -10.76
N GLY A 33 -7.70 -4.37 -11.87
CA GLY A 33 -6.32 -4.69 -12.21
C GLY A 33 -5.30 -4.12 -11.22
N LEU A 34 -4.02 -4.36 -11.47
CA LEU A 34 -2.92 -3.82 -10.69
C LEU A 34 -2.89 -2.30 -10.81
N GLY A 35 -2.72 -1.65 -9.67
CA GLY A 35 -2.39 -0.24 -9.63
C GLY A 35 -0.94 0.00 -10.05
N PRO A 36 -0.56 1.25 -10.35
CA PRO A 36 0.81 1.60 -10.71
C PRO A 36 1.87 1.12 -9.71
N ASP A 37 1.60 1.24 -8.41
CA ASP A 37 2.52 0.81 -7.35
C ASP A 37 2.65 -0.72 -7.33
N GLU A 38 1.55 -1.46 -7.50
CA GLU A 38 1.57 -2.94 -7.52
C GLU A 38 2.33 -3.47 -8.73
N ALA A 39 2.08 -2.90 -9.91
CA ALA A 39 2.81 -3.26 -11.13
C ALA A 39 4.31 -2.91 -11.00
N GLN A 40 4.63 -1.77 -10.38
CA GLN A 40 6.01 -1.40 -10.08
C GLN A 40 6.66 -2.42 -9.14
N TYR A 41 6.04 -2.76 -8.02
CA TYR A 41 6.60 -3.74 -7.10
C TYR A 41 6.71 -5.14 -7.71
N TRP A 42 5.81 -5.48 -8.64
CA TRP A 42 5.94 -6.70 -9.44
C TRP A 42 7.17 -6.64 -10.36
N THR A 43 7.41 -5.54 -11.08
CA THR A 43 8.62 -5.44 -11.91
C THR A 43 9.90 -5.57 -11.09
N TRP A 44 9.92 -5.05 -9.86
CA TRP A 44 11.02 -5.23 -8.92
C TRP A 44 11.20 -6.71 -8.53
N SER A 45 10.09 -7.41 -8.32
CA SER A 45 10.10 -8.83 -7.96
C SER A 45 10.70 -9.75 -9.04
N GLN A 46 10.74 -9.29 -10.31
CA GLN A 46 11.37 -10.04 -11.41
C GLN A 46 12.90 -10.03 -11.33
N LYS A 47 13.49 -9.07 -10.60
CA LYS A 47 14.94 -8.99 -10.33
C LYS A 47 15.16 -8.63 -8.87
N LEU A 48 15.08 -9.64 -8.00
CA LEU A 48 15.22 -9.45 -6.57
C LEU A 48 16.55 -8.79 -6.21
N ASP A 49 16.45 -7.76 -5.37
CA ASP A 49 17.58 -7.01 -4.85
C ASP A 49 17.39 -6.73 -3.34
N TRP A 50 18.42 -6.20 -2.70
CA TRP A 50 18.46 -5.87 -1.27
C TRP A 50 17.77 -4.53 -0.94
N GLY A 51 17.41 -3.75 -1.95
CA GLY A 51 16.64 -2.52 -1.82
C GLY A 51 16.14 -2.05 -3.18
N TYR A 52 15.25 -1.05 -3.17
CA TYR A 52 14.74 -0.43 -4.38
C TYR A 52 14.67 1.09 -4.20
N TYR A 53 14.54 1.80 -5.33
CA TYR A 53 14.64 3.26 -5.40
C TYR A 53 13.83 4.02 -4.36
N SER A 54 12.63 3.52 -3.98
CA SER A 54 11.76 4.22 -3.03
C SER A 54 11.36 3.41 -1.81
N LYS A 55 11.70 2.11 -1.74
CA LYS A 55 11.24 1.21 -0.68
C LYS A 55 12.30 0.17 -0.26
N PRO A 56 12.18 -0.37 0.97
CA PRO A 56 12.93 -1.55 1.40
C PRO A 56 12.48 -2.81 0.62
N PRO A 57 13.20 -3.95 0.74
CA PRO A 57 13.06 -5.03 -0.22
C PRO A 57 11.84 -5.95 -0.05
N GLY A 58 11.24 -5.97 1.14
CA GLY A 58 10.24 -6.96 1.54
C GLY A 58 8.99 -6.99 0.67
N ILE A 59 8.59 -5.85 0.07
CA ILE A 59 7.43 -5.82 -0.83
C ILE A 59 7.68 -6.56 -2.15
N ALA A 60 8.88 -6.44 -2.73
CA ALA A 60 9.23 -7.18 -3.93
C ALA A 60 9.43 -8.68 -3.61
N TRP A 61 10.06 -8.98 -2.46
CA TRP A 61 10.28 -10.36 -2.03
C TRP A 61 8.97 -11.13 -1.79
N GLN A 62 7.98 -10.49 -1.16
CA GLN A 62 6.67 -11.14 -0.98
C GLN A 62 5.93 -11.35 -2.31
N ILE A 63 6.05 -10.41 -3.26
CA ILE A 63 5.39 -10.52 -4.56
C ILE A 63 6.05 -11.61 -5.39
N TRP A 64 7.39 -11.71 -5.35
CA TRP A 64 8.11 -12.82 -5.98
C TRP A 64 7.63 -14.15 -5.40
N LEU A 65 7.60 -14.30 -4.07
CA LEU A 65 7.13 -15.53 -3.47
C LEU A 65 5.67 -15.85 -3.84
N GLY A 66 4.80 -14.83 -3.86
CA GLY A 66 3.42 -15.00 -4.28
C GLY A 66 3.28 -15.48 -5.73
N THR A 67 4.02 -14.86 -6.65
CA THR A 67 4.02 -15.22 -8.07
C THR A 67 4.69 -16.57 -8.36
N GLN A 68 5.66 -17.00 -7.54
CA GLN A 68 6.20 -18.37 -7.60
C GLN A 68 5.16 -19.42 -7.20
N LEU A 69 4.26 -19.09 -6.27
CA LEU A 69 3.27 -20.04 -5.74
C LEU A 69 2.01 -20.16 -6.61
N VAL A 70 1.51 -19.06 -7.18
CA VAL A 70 0.23 -19.03 -7.92
C VAL A 70 0.32 -18.36 -9.29
N GLY A 71 1.54 -18.19 -9.81
CA GLY A 71 1.82 -17.68 -11.15
C GLY A 71 1.90 -16.16 -11.25
N GLN A 72 2.31 -15.67 -12.42
CA GLN A 72 2.45 -14.24 -12.76
C GLN A 72 1.08 -13.58 -13.01
N THR A 73 0.21 -13.65 -12.00
CA THR A 73 -1.18 -13.17 -12.04
C THR A 73 -1.40 -12.10 -10.98
N GLU A 74 -2.52 -11.37 -11.06
CA GLU A 74 -2.91 -10.39 -10.04
C GLU A 74 -3.06 -11.03 -8.66
N LEU A 75 -3.53 -12.29 -8.61
CA LEU A 75 -3.59 -13.08 -7.40
C LEU A 75 -2.19 -13.39 -6.85
N GLY A 76 -1.23 -13.74 -7.72
CA GLY A 76 0.17 -13.93 -7.33
C GLY A 76 0.78 -12.70 -6.69
N VAL A 77 0.51 -11.53 -7.25
CA VAL A 77 0.96 -10.24 -6.68
C VAL A 77 0.32 -9.96 -5.33
N ARG A 78 -0.97 -10.28 -5.16
CA ARG A 78 -1.76 -9.92 -3.98
C ARG A 78 -1.84 -10.99 -2.89
N LEU A 79 -1.32 -12.20 -3.13
CA LEU A 79 -1.43 -13.34 -2.22
C LEU A 79 -1.01 -12.99 -0.79
N PHE A 80 0.16 -12.40 -0.62
CA PHE A 80 0.66 -12.04 0.71
C PHE A 80 -0.07 -10.85 1.33
N ALA A 81 -0.66 -9.94 0.55
CA ALA A 81 -1.53 -8.90 1.10
C ALA A 81 -2.75 -9.51 1.82
N LEU A 82 -3.36 -10.52 1.20
CA LEU A 82 -4.47 -11.29 1.78
C LEU A 82 -4.05 -12.04 3.05
N LEU A 83 -2.87 -12.68 3.03
CA LEU A 83 -2.32 -13.40 4.19
C LEU A 83 -1.99 -12.44 5.35
N TRP A 84 -1.33 -11.30 5.07
CA TRP A 84 -1.05 -10.29 6.09
C TRP A 84 -2.32 -9.76 6.71
N ALA A 85 -3.32 -9.37 5.91
CA ALA A 85 -4.59 -8.85 6.42
C ALA A 85 -5.37 -9.89 7.25
N THR A 86 -5.27 -11.18 6.89
CA THR A 86 -5.90 -12.28 7.66
C THR A 86 -5.17 -12.52 8.97
N GLY A 87 -3.84 -12.66 8.92
CA GLY A 87 -3.00 -12.83 10.10
C GLY A 87 -3.12 -11.66 11.08
N GLN A 88 -3.24 -10.44 10.54
CA GLN A 88 -3.43 -9.23 11.31
C GLN A 88 -4.72 -9.24 12.16
N ALA A 89 -5.83 -9.78 11.65
CA ALA A 89 -7.05 -9.92 12.44
C ALA A 89 -6.88 -10.93 13.60
N TYR A 90 -6.20 -12.05 13.36
CA TYR A 90 -5.86 -13.01 14.41
C TYR A 90 -4.91 -12.41 15.46
N LEU A 91 -3.91 -11.62 15.02
CA LEU A 91 -3.02 -10.93 15.94
C LEU A 91 -3.76 -9.90 16.79
N VAL A 92 -4.70 -9.14 16.22
CA VAL A 92 -5.52 -8.20 16.99
C VAL A 92 -6.44 -8.92 17.98
N PHE A 93 -6.99 -10.09 17.62
CA PHE A 93 -7.72 -10.95 18.56
C PHE A 93 -6.83 -11.35 19.74
N ALA A 94 -5.62 -11.84 19.46
CA ALA A 94 -4.64 -12.22 20.48
C ALA A 94 -4.21 -11.03 21.34
N LEU A 95 -3.96 -9.87 20.72
CA LEU A 95 -3.59 -8.62 21.39
C LEU A 95 -4.67 -8.17 22.37
N ALA A 96 -5.94 -8.22 21.97
CA ALA A 96 -7.06 -7.90 22.84
C ALA A 96 -7.15 -8.85 24.05
N LEU A 97 -7.02 -10.16 23.84
CA LEU A 97 -7.00 -11.13 24.93
C LEU A 97 -5.82 -10.87 25.88
N GLN A 98 -4.63 -10.61 25.33
CA GLN A 98 -3.44 -10.26 26.13
C GLN A 98 -3.54 -8.89 26.78
N ALA A 99 -4.41 -7.98 26.33
CA ALA A 99 -4.73 -6.74 27.02
C ALA A 99 -5.76 -6.93 28.15
N GLY A 100 -6.33 -8.13 28.27
CA GLY A 100 -7.28 -8.51 29.31
C GLY A 100 -8.74 -8.28 28.95
N LEU A 101 -9.07 -8.09 27.67
CA LEU A 101 -10.46 -8.01 27.23
C LEU A 101 -11.15 -9.38 27.33
N GLN A 102 -12.47 -9.35 27.52
CA GLN A 102 -13.31 -10.53 27.40
C GLN A 102 -13.27 -11.08 25.96
N SER A 103 -13.49 -12.39 25.79
CA SER A 103 -13.41 -13.07 24.49
C SER A 103 -14.32 -12.43 23.43
N ARG A 104 -15.49 -11.91 23.84
CA ARG A 104 -16.42 -11.19 22.96
C ARG A 104 -15.85 -9.86 22.48
N SER A 105 -15.25 -9.08 23.37
CA SER A 105 -14.66 -7.78 23.03
C SER A 105 -13.40 -7.96 22.16
N ALA A 106 -12.60 -8.99 22.46
CA ALA A 106 -11.46 -9.38 21.61
C ALA A 106 -11.91 -9.78 20.19
N PHE A 107 -13.00 -10.53 20.08
CA PHE A 107 -13.63 -10.82 18.79
C PHE A 107 -14.00 -9.54 18.05
N TRP A 108 -14.62 -8.57 18.72
CA TRP A 108 -14.94 -7.29 18.10
C TRP A 108 -13.69 -6.53 17.63
N SER A 109 -12.61 -6.47 18.41
CA SER A 109 -11.34 -5.86 17.94
C SER A 109 -10.87 -6.46 16.62
N ALA A 110 -10.92 -7.79 16.51
CA ALA A 110 -10.51 -8.51 15.30
C ALA A 110 -11.47 -8.29 14.13
N VAL A 111 -12.78 -8.23 14.38
CA VAL A 111 -13.80 -7.92 13.35
C VAL A 111 -13.61 -6.51 12.82
N LEU A 112 -13.39 -5.52 13.69
CA LEU A 112 -13.12 -4.16 13.26
C LEU A 112 -11.84 -4.09 12.42
N MET A 113 -10.80 -4.85 12.78
CA MET A 113 -9.57 -4.93 11.99
C MET A 113 -9.81 -5.59 10.64
N ALA A 114 -10.63 -6.64 10.60
CA ALA A 114 -10.86 -7.42 9.39
C ALA A 114 -11.77 -6.70 8.38
N LEU A 115 -12.82 -6.03 8.87
CA LEU A 115 -13.94 -5.51 8.07
C LEU A 115 -14.00 -3.98 7.98
N SER A 116 -13.11 -3.24 8.64
CA SER A 116 -12.93 -1.81 8.33
C SER A 116 -12.41 -1.64 6.91
N PRO A 117 -12.60 -0.46 6.29
CA PRO A 117 -12.09 -0.20 4.94
C PRO A 117 -10.58 -0.45 4.80
N ILE A 118 -9.78 -0.07 5.80
CA ILE A 118 -8.34 -0.39 5.83
C ILE A 118 -8.06 -1.89 5.84
N GLY A 119 -8.86 -2.68 6.56
CA GLY A 119 -8.72 -4.13 6.62
C GLY A 119 -9.12 -4.84 5.33
N LEU A 120 -10.15 -4.35 4.66
CA LEU A 120 -10.65 -4.89 3.39
C LEU A 120 -9.74 -4.48 2.22
N ILE A 121 -9.42 -3.19 2.10
CA ILE A 121 -8.52 -2.66 1.06
C ILE A 121 -7.10 -3.21 1.24
N GLY A 122 -6.62 -3.32 2.49
CA GLY A 122 -5.31 -3.90 2.78
C GLY A 122 -5.20 -5.39 2.46
N ALA A 123 -6.33 -6.10 2.32
CA ALA A 123 -6.35 -7.48 1.84
C ALA A 123 -6.35 -7.56 0.30
N LEU A 124 -6.75 -6.48 -0.39
CA LEU A 124 -6.83 -6.42 -1.85
C LEU A 124 -5.55 -5.89 -2.48
N LEU A 125 -4.91 -4.87 -1.89
CA LEU A 125 -3.79 -4.17 -2.53
C LEU A 125 -2.43 -4.64 -1.99
N ALA A 126 -1.52 -5.00 -2.90
CA ALA A 126 -0.14 -5.36 -2.57
C ALA A 126 0.72 -4.12 -2.30
N ILE A 127 0.70 -3.64 -1.04
CA ILE A 127 1.46 -2.46 -0.59
C ILE A 127 2.35 -2.77 0.63
N THR A 128 3.31 -1.88 0.90
CA THR A 128 4.28 -2.02 2.00
C THR A 128 3.66 -2.00 3.39
N ASP A 129 2.47 -1.43 3.56
CA ASP A 129 1.81 -1.27 4.86
C ASP A 129 1.47 -2.61 5.54
N GLY A 130 1.12 -3.66 4.78
CA GLY A 130 0.68 -4.94 5.33
C GLY A 130 1.70 -5.60 6.25
N GLY A 131 2.93 -5.81 5.76
CA GLY A 131 4.01 -6.39 6.57
C GLY A 131 4.40 -5.50 7.75
N CYS A 132 4.52 -4.18 7.53
CA CYS A 132 4.83 -3.22 8.60
C CYS A 132 3.80 -3.29 9.74
N LEU A 133 2.51 -3.31 9.40
CA LEU A 133 1.39 -3.37 10.35
C LEU A 133 1.41 -4.67 11.18
N PHE A 134 1.70 -5.79 10.52
CA PHE A 134 1.81 -7.10 11.15
C PHE A 134 2.90 -7.13 12.22
N PHE A 135 4.11 -6.72 11.85
CA PHE A 135 5.25 -6.69 12.78
C PHE A 135 5.10 -5.64 13.89
N TRP A 136 4.48 -4.50 13.61
CA TRP A 136 4.11 -3.53 14.66
C TRP A 136 3.14 -4.12 15.69
N THR A 137 2.19 -4.92 15.23
CA THR A 137 1.20 -5.58 16.11
C THR A 137 1.86 -6.67 16.95
N LEU A 138 2.79 -7.44 16.38
CA LEU A 138 3.62 -8.38 17.15
C LEU A 138 4.43 -7.67 18.24
N ALA A 139 5.09 -6.56 17.92
CA ALA A 139 5.82 -5.77 18.90
C ALA A 139 4.89 -5.22 20.01
N SER A 140 3.69 -4.76 19.63
CA SER A 140 2.65 -4.33 20.57
C SER A 140 2.20 -5.46 21.50
N LEU A 141 2.09 -6.70 20.98
CA LEU A 141 1.71 -7.88 21.76
C LEU A 141 2.71 -8.16 22.88
N VAL A 142 4.02 -8.04 22.60
CA VAL A 142 5.09 -8.21 23.60
C VAL A 142 4.95 -7.20 24.74
N VAL A 143 4.74 -5.92 24.40
CA VAL A 143 4.59 -4.85 25.40
C VAL A 143 3.29 -4.97 26.19
N VAL A 144 2.18 -5.28 25.53
CA VAL A 144 0.87 -5.45 26.16
C VAL A 144 0.85 -6.63 27.13
N GLN A 145 1.42 -7.77 26.73
CA GLN A 145 1.53 -8.94 27.60
C GLN A 145 2.36 -8.63 28.86
N ALA A 146 3.51 -7.96 28.68
CA ALA A 146 4.36 -7.49 29.78
C ALA A 146 3.60 -6.57 30.74
N LEU A 147 2.89 -5.57 30.21
CA LEU A 147 2.06 -4.64 31.00
C LEU A 147 0.95 -5.34 31.78
N ARG A 148 0.44 -6.48 31.29
CA ARG A 148 -0.55 -7.29 32.01
C ARG A 148 0.02 -8.22 33.05
N ARG A 149 1.25 -8.69 32.85
CA ARG A 149 1.95 -9.57 33.80
C ARG A 149 2.76 -8.81 34.84
N GLU A 150 2.88 -7.49 34.68
CA GLU A 150 3.75 -6.63 35.50
C GLU A 150 5.24 -7.05 35.41
N GLU A 151 5.61 -7.65 34.28
CA GLU A 151 6.96 -8.12 33.97
C GLU A 151 7.53 -7.30 32.81
N ALA A 152 8.80 -6.92 32.86
CA ALA A 152 9.39 -6.10 31.80
C ALA A 152 9.41 -6.83 30.43
N PRO A 153 9.00 -6.17 29.32
CA PRO A 153 8.96 -6.80 27.99
C PRO A 153 10.36 -7.10 27.47
N SER A 154 10.56 -8.18 26.72
CA SER A 154 11.86 -8.46 26.09
C SER A 154 12.17 -7.44 24.98
N PRO A 155 13.19 -6.55 25.14
CA PRO A 155 13.52 -5.61 24.07
C PRO A 155 14.13 -6.33 22.85
N LEU A 156 14.73 -7.50 23.03
CA LEU A 156 15.28 -8.30 21.94
C LEU A 156 14.17 -8.83 21.04
N LEU A 157 13.06 -9.31 21.62
CA LEU A 157 11.91 -9.80 20.86
C LEU A 157 11.21 -8.64 20.14
N VAL A 158 11.10 -7.47 20.78
CA VAL A 158 10.65 -6.24 20.11
C VAL A 158 11.59 -5.91 18.94
N GLY A 159 12.91 -5.98 19.17
CA GLY A 159 13.92 -5.77 18.13
C GLY A 159 13.76 -6.69 16.91
N LEU A 160 13.52 -7.98 17.14
CA LEU A 160 13.25 -8.96 16.09
C LEU A 160 11.96 -8.66 15.31
N CYS A 161 10.89 -8.22 15.98
CA CYS A 161 9.67 -7.80 15.31
C CYS A 161 9.94 -6.59 14.40
N LEU A 162 10.64 -5.58 14.92
CA LEU A 162 10.93 -4.36 14.19
C LEU A 162 11.91 -4.58 13.03
N LEU A 163 12.84 -5.54 13.14
CA LEU A 163 13.66 -6.02 12.02
C LEU A 163 12.77 -6.47 10.86
N GLY A 164 11.80 -7.36 11.13
CA GLY A 164 10.87 -7.85 10.11
C GLY A 164 10.03 -6.72 9.49
N GLY A 165 9.53 -5.79 10.31
CA GLY A 165 8.77 -4.64 9.81
C GLY A 165 9.59 -3.67 8.96
N ALA A 166 10.88 -3.51 9.27
CA ALA A 166 11.77 -2.58 8.58
C ALA A 166 12.09 -3.02 7.15
N LEU A 167 12.00 -4.33 6.87
CA LEU A 167 12.05 -4.88 5.52
C LEU A 167 10.89 -4.40 4.65
N PHE A 168 9.81 -3.86 5.23
CA PHE A 168 8.67 -3.31 4.49
C PHE A 168 8.63 -1.78 4.55
N LYS A 169 8.78 -1.19 5.75
CA LYS A 169 8.59 0.26 5.96
C LYS A 169 9.30 0.74 7.23
N TRP A 170 10.26 1.65 7.09
CA TRP A 170 11.05 2.21 8.20
C TRP A 170 10.29 2.98 9.28
N PRO A 171 9.12 3.59 9.01
CA PRO A 171 8.24 4.09 10.07
C PRO A 171 7.98 3.11 11.23
N VAL A 172 8.18 1.80 11.03
CA VAL A 172 8.12 0.81 12.13
C VAL A 172 9.05 1.16 13.30
N TYR A 173 10.18 1.84 13.08
CA TYR A 173 11.12 2.23 14.13
C TYR A 173 10.55 3.24 15.11
N LEU A 174 9.47 3.95 14.76
CA LEU A 174 8.72 4.79 15.69
C LEU A 174 8.19 3.99 16.89
N PHE A 175 8.09 2.67 16.78
CA PHE A 175 7.70 1.81 17.90
C PHE A 175 8.63 1.95 19.11
N TRP A 176 9.92 2.23 18.89
CA TRP A 176 10.87 2.44 20.00
C TRP A 176 10.48 3.61 20.88
N LEU A 177 9.84 4.66 20.35
CA LEU A 177 9.29 5.74 21.17
C LEU A 177 8.27 5.20 22.17
N PHE A 178 7.32 4.39 21.70
CA PHE A 178 6.28 3.81 22.54
C PHE A 178 6.83 2.78 23.54
N PHE A 179 7.82 2.00 23.12
CA PHE A 179 8.55 1.11 24.01
C PHE A 179 9.25 1.88 25.13
N LEU A 180 9.95 2.97 24.80
CA LEU A 180 10.67 3.80 25.77
C LEU A 180 9.71 4.52 26.72
N LEU A 181 8.58 5.04 26.23
CA LEU A 181 7.53 5.61 27.06
C LEU A 181 6.96 4.56 28.02
N ALA A 182 6.73 3.34 27.55
CA ALA A 182 6.24 2.25 28.39
C ALA A 182 7.27 1.83 29.45
N ARG A 183 8.54 1.70 29.05
CA ARG A 183 9.66 1.44 29.96
C ARG A 183 9.73 2.52 31.03
N TRP A 184 9.76 3.79 30.65
CA TRP A 184 9.87 4.91 31.59
C TRP A 184 8.73 4.91 32.60
N ARG A 185 7.50 4.65 32.15
CA ARG A 185 6.30 4.76 32.99
C ARG A 185 6.02 3.55 33.88
N TRP A 186 6.32 2.32 33.43
CA TRP A 186 5.94 1.08 34.12
C TRP A 186 7.13 0.15 34.42
N PHE A 187 8.24 0.24 33.69
CA PHE A 187 9.39 -0.64 33.86
C PHE A 187 10.72 0.12 33.98
N PRO A 188 10.84 1.12 34.88
CA PRO A 188 12.05 1.94 34.97
C PRO A 188 13.31 1.13 35.30
N GLN A 189 13.12 -0.03 35.95
CA GLN A 189 14.18 -0.96 36.34
C GLN A 189 14.78 -1.75 35.16
N GLN A 190 14.15 -1.74 33.98
CA GLN A 190 14.66 -2.48 32.83
C GLN A 190 16.00 -1.92 32.35
N PRO A 191 17.07 -2.72 32.25
CA PRO A 191 18.39 -2.21 31.90
C PRO A 191 18.44 -1.68 30.47
N LEU A 192 18.99 -0.47 30.29
CA LEU A 192 19.14 0.16 28.98
C LEU A 192 20.04 -0.64 28.04
N THR A 193 21.00 -1.41 28.57
CA THR A 193 21.86 -2.30 27.76
C THR A 193 21.04 -3.31 26.95
N ARG A 194 19.96 -3.86 27.51
CA ARG A 194 19.04 -4.75 26.79
C ARG A 194 18.23 -3.99 25.74
N VAL A 195 17.85 -2.74 26.02
CA VAL A 195 17.14 -1.88 25.07
C VAL A 195 18.03 -1.56 23.88
N PHE A 196 19.29 -1.19 24.11
CA PHE A 196 20.27 -0.97 23.05
C PHE A 196 20.54 -2.23 22.24
N ALA A 197 20.63 -3.41 22.87
CA ALA A 197 20.75 -4.68 22.16
C ALA A 197 19.53 -4.96 21.27
N GLY A 198 18.31 -4.71 21.77
CA GLY A 198 17.09 -4.83 20.97
C GLY A 198 17.06 -3.84 19.81
N ALA A 199 17.45 -2.59 20.04
CA ALA A 199 17.57 -1.57 19.00
C ALA A 199 18.58 -1.99 17.92
N ALA A 200 19.74 -2.50 18.33
CA ALA A 200 20.77 -3.02 17.42
C ALA A 200 20.23 -4.17 16.55
N ILE A 201 19.50 -5.14 17.13
CA ILE A 201 18.84 -6.19 16.36
C ILE A 201 17.85 -5.58 15.35
N SER A 202 17.04 -4.60 15.77
CA SER A 202 16.07 -3.99 14.86
C SER A 202 16.75 -3.28 13.67
N LEU A 203 17.93 -2.69 13.88
CA LEU A 203 18.72 -2.02 12.82
C LEU A 203 19.25 -3.01 11.78
N CYS A 204 19.36 -4.30 12.09
CA CYS A 204 19.68 -5.32 11.08
C CYS A 204 18.67 -5.32 9.92
N GLY A 205 17.42 -4.91 10.15
CA GLY A 205 16.39 -4.78 9.11
C GLY A 205 16.68 -3.66 8.11
N LEU A 206 17.53 -2.68 8.44
CA LEU A 206 18.01 -1.66 7.51
C LEU A 206 19.17 -2.14 6.63
N LEU A 207 19.91 -3.17 7.05
CA LEU A 207 21.14 -3.59 6.38
C LEU A 207 20.96 -3.87 4.88
N PRO A 208 19.90 -4.57 4.42
CA PRO A 208 19.64 -4.74 2.99
C PRO A 208 19.57 -3.41 2.25
N SER A 209 18.81 -2.47 2.78
CA SER A 209 18.60 -1.18 2.13
C SER A 209 19.85 -0.30 2.20
N VAL A 210 20.60 -0.34 3.30
CA VAL A 210 21.88 0.38 3.42
C VAL A 210 22.87 -0.14 2.39
N TRP A 211 23.02 -1.46 2.28
CA TRP A 211 23.89 -2.10 1.29
C TRP A 211 23.53 -1.69 -0.15
N TRP A 212 22.25 -1.78 -0.49
CA TRP A 212 21.77 -1.37 -1.80
C TRP A 212 22.05 0.12 -2.07
N ASN A 213 21.80 0.97 -1.08
CA ASN A 213 22.04 2.41 -1.23
C ASN A 213 23.52 2.77 -1.36
N MET A 214 24.43 2.09 -0.65
CA MET A 214 25.88 2.31 -0.79
C MET A 214 26.39 2.05 -2.22
N THR A 215 25.74 1.12 -2.93
CA THR A 215 26.08 0.76 -4.31
C THR A 215 25.26 1.52 -5.35
N HIS A 216 24.26 2.31 -4.94
CA HIS A 216 23.30 3.02 -5.79
C HIS A 216 23.17 4.50 -5.38
N GLU A 217 24.28 5.11 -4.95
CA GLU A 217 24.38 6.54 -4.61
C GLU A 217 23.32 7.06 -3.62
N TRP A 218 22.96 6.25 -2.62
CA TRP A 218 22.01 6.64 -1.60
C TRP A 218 20.63 7.04 -2.14
N ALA A 219 20.24 6.48 -3.29
CA ALA A 219 19.02 6.84 -4.01
C ALA A 219 17.75 6.79 -3.14
N THR A 220 17.54 5.69 -2.40
CA THR A 220 16.37 5.53 -1.52
C THR A 220 16.39 6.54 -0.39
N PHE A 221 17.54 6.77 0.25
CA PHE A 221 17.63 7.73 1.34
C PHE A 221 17.37 9.16 0.87
N ARG A 222 17.93 9.57 -0.30
CA ARG A 222 17.61 10.84 -0.96
C ARG A 222 16.12 10.94 -1.32
N HIS A 223 15.51 9.83 -1.75
CA HIS A 223 14.08 9.79 -2.06
C HIS A 223 13.21 10.00 -0.83
N VAL A 224 13.47 9.24 0.24
CA VAL A 224 12.71 9.33 1.49
C VAL A 224 12.90 10.69 2.14
N SER A 225 14.12 11.25 2.17
CA SER A 225 14.36 12.59 2.72
C SER A 225 13.58 13.68 1.98
N SER A 226 13.56 13.63 0.64
CA SER A 226 12.76 14.58 -0.16
C SER A 226 11.25 14.46 0.09
N THR A 227 10.78 13.26 0.45
CA THR A 227 9.36 13.01 0.77
C THR A 227 9.01 13.58 2.15
N LEU A 228 9.93 13.48 3.12
CA LEU A 228 9.76 14.02 4.47
C LEU A 228 9.82 15.55 4.54
N GLN A 229 10.34 16.21 3.51
CA GLN A 229 10.41 17.67 3.39
C GLN A 229 9.18 18.26 2.65
N GLY A 230 8.09 17.51 2.52
CA GLY A 230 6.85 17.93 1.86
C GLY A 230 6.70 17.50 0.41
N GLY A 231 7.67 16.78 -0.17
CA GLY A 231 7.64 16.36 -1.57
C GLY A 231 7.76 17.55 -2.55
N HIS A 232 7.73 17.29 -3.85
CA HIS A 232 7.90 18.31 -4.90
C HIS A 232 6.57 18.90 -5.39
N GLY A 233 5.54 18.96 -4.54
CA GLY A 233 4.21 19.36 -4.99
C GLY A 233 3.30 19.86 -3.86
N SER A 234 3.04 21.16 -3.89
CA SER A 234 2.18 21.97 -3.01
C SER A 234 2.82 22.40 -1.67
N PRO A 235 3.22 23.67 -1.51
CA PRO A 235 3.54 24.23 -0.20
C PRO A 235 2.26 24.38 0.61
N GLY A 236 1.93 23.38 1.42
CA GLY A 236 0.76 23.44 2.31
C GLY A 236 0.47 22.14 3.04
N GLY A 237 -0.03 22.26 4.27
CA GLY A 237 -0.62 21.15 5.00
C GLY A 237 -1.93 20.68 4.37
N ASN A 238 -2.29 19.42 4.60
CA ASN A 238 -3.54 18.81 4.14
C ASN A 238 -4.42 18.29 5.29
N PHE A 239 -4.45 18.99 6.43
CA PHE A 239 -5.13 18.55 7.65
C PHE A 239 -6.54 17.98 7.46
N PHE A 240 -7.43 18.70 6.77
CA PHE A 240 -8.82 18.23 6.59
C PHE A 240 -8.90 17.00 5.68
N GLU A 241 -8.04 16.92 4.65
CA GLU A 241 -7.92 15.73 3.80
C GLU A 241 -7.39 14.54 4.61
N PHE A 242 -6.38 14.77 5.44
CA PHE A 242 -5.80 13.75 6.32
C PHE A 242 -6.85 13.24 7.31
N VAL A 243 -7.52 14.10 8.08
CA VAL A 243 -8.58 13.69 9.02
C VAL A 243 -9.74 12.99 8.30
N GLY A 244 -10.17 13.52 7.15
CA GLY A 244 -11.17 12.88 6.29
C GLY A 244 -10.74 11.48 5.84
N SER A 245 -9.47 11.30 5.47
CA SER A 245 -8.93 9.99 5.10
C SER A 245 -8.93 9.00 6.28
N GLN A 246 -8.68 9.46 7.52
CA GLN A 246 -8.77 8.59 8.70
C GLN A 246 -10.20 8.12 8.96
N ALA A 247 -11.18 9.01 8.76
CA ALA A 247 -12.59 8.65 8.84
C ALA A 247 -12.98 7.63 7.77
N LEU A 248 -12.50 7.79 6.54
CA LEU A 248 -12.78 6.84 5.45
C LEU A 248 -12.05 5.50 5.62
N LEU A 249 -10.80 5.51 6.07
CA LEU A 249 -10.01 4.29 6.26
C LEU A 249 -10.53 3.42 7.41
N LEU A 250 -11.07 4.03 8.47
CA LEU A 250 -11.64 3.29 9.59
C LEU A 250 -13.13 2.98 9.42
N SER A 251 -13.87 3.85 8.71
CA SER A 251 -15.34 4.06 8.72
C SER A 251 -15.71 5.29 9.56
N PRO A 252 -16.53 6.22 9.02
CA PRO A 252 -16.88 7.45 9.73
C PRO A 252 -17.49 7.21 11.12
N VAL A 253 -18.33 6.18 11.26
CA VAL A 253 -18.94 5.81 12.54
C VAL A 253 -17.90 5.32 13.54
N LEU A 254 -16.98 4.44 13.10
CA LEU A 254 -15.93 3.90 13.95
C LEU A 254 -14.90 4.97 14.33
N PHE A 255 -14.62 5.91 13.41
CA PHE A 255 -13.73 7.04 13.66
C PHE A 255 -14.31 8.00 14.70
N VAL A 256 -15.58 8.39 14.59
CA VAL A 256 -16.25 9.21 15.60
C VAL A 256 -16.26 8.48 16.96
N LEU A 257 -16.56 7.18 16.97
CA LEU A 257 -16.55 6.40 18.21
C LEU A 257 -15.15 6.29 18.81
N MET A 258 -14.10 6.20 18.00
CA MET A 258 -12.71 6.25 18.44
C MET A 258 -12.39 7.59 19.13
N LEU A 259 -12.78 8.71 18.53
CA LEU A 259 -12.61 10.03 19.15
C LEU A 259 -13.33 10.11 20.50
N VAL A 260 -14.61 9.71 20.54
CA VAL A 260 -15.41 9.65 21.78
C VAL A 260 -14.72 8.79 22.84
N SER A 261 -14.13 7.66 22.45
CA SER A 261 -13.45 6.76 23.38
C SER A 261 -12.23 7.40 24.04
N TRP A 262 -11.41 8.14 23.29
CA TRP A 262 -10.26 8.85 23.84
C TRP A 262 -10.71 9.97 24.79
N PHE A 263 -11.59 10.86 24.34
CA PHE A 263 -12.08 11.99 25.17
C PHE A 263 -12.84 11.52 26.42
N GLY A 264 -13.60 10.42 26.31
CA GLY A 264 -14.34 9.85 27.43
C GLY A 264 -13.46 9.30 28.56
N CYS A 265 -12.23 8.89 28.24
CA CYS A 265 -11.28 8.36 29.20
C CYS A 265 -10.23 9.38 29.67
N MET A 266 -10.00 10.47 28.91
CA MET A 266 -9.07 11.56 29.28
C MET A 266 -9.37 12.18 30.66
N ARG A 267 -10.63 12.14 31.11
CA ARG A 267 -11.03 12.66 32.44
C ARG A 267 -10.77 11.70 33.59
N ARG A 268 -10.40 10.44 33.32
CA ARG A 268 -10.26 9.37 34.33
C ARG A 268 -9.10 8.39 34.04
N PRO A 269 -7.87 8.87 33.72
CA PRO A 269 -6.78 8.00 33.28
C PRO A 269 -6.30 7.02 34.35
N ARG A 270 -6.42 7.39 35.64
CA ARG A 270 -6.00 6.57 36.80
C ARG A 270 -6.76 5.25 36.99
N PHE A 271 -7.88 5.05 36.29
CA PHE A 271 -8.66 3.81 36.36
C PHE A 271 -8.38 2.85 35.19
N LEU A 272 -7.48 3.23 34.28
CA LEU A 272 -7.14 2.42 33.12
C LEU A 272 -6.03 1.43 33.46
N GLN A 273 -6.23 0.17 33.10
CA GLN A 273 -5.17 -0.83 33.18
C GLN A 273 -4.00 -0.42 32.27
N PRO A 274 -2.73 -0.66 32.67
CA PRO A 274 -1.56 -0.23 31.90
C PRO A 274 -1.57 -0.64 30.43
N ALA A 275 -1.99 -1.88 30.12
CA ALA A 275 -2.11 -2.38 28.76
C ALA A 275 -3.12 -1.61 27.89
N LEU A 276 -4.28 -1.25 28.45
CA LEU A 276 -5.29 -0.46 27.76
C LEU A 276 -4.84 0.98 27.59
N PHE A 277 -4.20 1.56 28.62
CA PHE A 277 -3.60 2.88 28.54
C PHE A 277 -2.54 2.94 27.42
N PHE A 278 -1.69 1.92 27.30
CA PHE A 278 -0.74 1.80 26.20
C PHE A 278 -1.45 1.74 24.84
N CYS A 279 -2.47 0.89 24.70
CA CYS A 279 -3.21 0.75 23.44
C CYS A 279 -3.89 2.06 22.98
N GLY A 280 -4.58 2.74 23.90
CA GLY A 280 -5.19 4.04 23.65
C GLY A 280 -4.16 5.14 23.40
N GLY A 281 -3.05 5.13 24.15
CA GLY A 281 -1.98 6.12 24.04
C GLY A 281 -1.21 6.05 22.72
N VAL A 282 -0.79 4.85 22.29
CA VAL A 282 -0.12 4.65 20.99
C VAL A 282 -0.99 5.20 19.86
N SER A 283 -2.25 4.79 19.82
CA SER A 283 -3.17 5.17 18.75
C SER A 283 -3.48 6.67 18.74
N LEU A 284 -3.71 7.27 19.92
CA LEU A 284 -3.95 8.71 20.06
C LEU A 284 -2.72 9.54 19.67
N ILE A 285 -1.52 9.16 20.15
CA ILE A 285 -0.28 9.90 19.86
C ILE A 285 0.03 9.85 18.36
N CYS A 286 -0.11 8.69 17.70
CA CYS A 286 0.07 8.60 16.26
C CYS A 286 -0.91 9.49 15.49
N LEU A 287 -2.20 9.44 15.84
CA LEU A 287 -3.21 10.27 15.18
C LEU A 287 -2.97 11.76 15.42
N ALA A 288 -2.74 12.17 16.67
CA ALA A 288 -2.49 13.56 17.03
C ALA A 288 -1.20 14.08 16.39
N GLY A 289 -0.12 13.29 16.40
CA GLY A 289 1.16 13.65 15.80
C GLY A 289 1.06 13.82 14.28
N ALA A 290 0.43 12.88 13.57
CA ALA A 290 0.22 13.00 12.13
C ALA A 290 -0.76 14.11 11.76
N SER A 291 -1.80 14.33 12.57
CA SER A 291 -2.71 15.47 12.39
C SER A 291 -1.96 16.79 12.56
N GLY A 292 -1.13 16.92 13.60
CA GLY A 292 -0.27 18.10 13.79
C GLY A 292 0.70 18.31 12.62
N LEU A 293 1.34 17.23 12.15
CA LEU A 293 2.25 17.29 10.99
C LEU A 293 1.51 17.69 9.70
N SER A 294 0.28 17.23 9.53
CA SER A 294 -0.57 17.54 8.38
C SER A 294 -1.00 19.00 8.30
N LEU A 295 -0.76 19.81 9.34
CA LEU A 295 -0.92 21.27 9.26
C LEU A 295 0.21 21.94 8.47
N PHE A 296 1.39 21.31 8.41
CA PHE A 296 2.60 21.90 7.84
C PHE A 296 3.01 21.24 6.52
N GLN A 297 2.68 19.96 6.33
CA GLN A 297 3.01 19.24 5.11
C GLN A 297 1.95 18.23 4.72
N LYS A 298 2.01 17.74 3.48
CA LYS A 298 1.12 16.69 3.01
C LYS A 298 1.42 15.36 3.71
N VAL A 299 0.42 14.83 4.41
CA VAL A 299 0.45 13.50 5.05
C VAL A 299 -0.58 12.61 4.36
N GLN A 300 -0.15 11.43 3.91
CA GLN A 300 -1.07 10.45 3.30
C GLN A 300 -1.83 9.68 4.37
N GLY A 301 -3.08 9.32 4.09
CA GLY A 301 -3.96 8.67 5.07
C GLY A 301 -3.43 7.34 5.63
N ASN A 302 -2.72 6.56 4.81
CA ASN A 302 -2.15 5.28 5.25
C ASN A 302 -0.89 5.42 6.12
N TRP A 303 -0.30 6.61 6.27
CA TRP A 303 0.98 6.78 6.97
C TRP A 303 0.95 6.36 8.44
N ILE A 304 -0.22 6.39 9.09
CA ILE A 304 -0.40 5.96 10.47
C ILE A 304 -1.22 4.68 10.61
N SER A 305 -1.31 3.88 9.55
CA SER A 305 -2.05 2.60 9.55
C SER A 305 -1.68 1.69 10.74
N PHE A 306 -0.40 1.71 11.14
CA PHE A 306 0.14 0.97 12.29
C PHE A 306 -0.44 1.36 13.65
N ALA A 307 -1.13 2.49 13.76
CA ALA A 307 -1.80 2.93 14.98
C ALA A 307 -3.12 2.18 15.25
N TYR A 308 -3.77 1.68 14.20
CA TYR A 308 -5.11 1.11 14.31
C TYR A 308 -5.22 -0.21 15.06
N PRO A 309 -4.26 -1.16 15.03
CA PRO A 309 -4.38 -2.43 15.76
C PRO A 309 -4.60 -2.21 17.26
N THR A 310 -3.78 -1.39 17.89
CA THR A 310 -3.92 -1.02 19.30
C THR A 310 -5.14 -0.12 19.55
N GLY A 311 -5.43 0.81 18.64
CA GLY A 311 -6.63 1.65 18.70
C GLY A 311 -7.93 0.83 18.68
N LEU A 312 -8.01 -0.22 17.87
CA LEU A 312 -9.19 -1.08 17.76
C LEU A 312 -9.38 -1.98 18.97
N VAL A 313 -8.29 -2.39 19.64
CA VAL A 313 -8.36 -3.03 20.96
C VAL A 313 -8.97 -2.07 21.98
N TRP A 314 -8.45 -0.84 22.02
CA TRP A 314 -8.96 0.23 22.89
C TRP A 314 -10.45 0.53 22.63
N LEU A 315 -10.84 0.71 21.37
CA LEU A 315 -12.21 1.01 20.96
C LEU A 315 -13.19 -0.10 21.35
N ALA A 316 -12.84 -1.35 21.10
CA ALA A 316 -13.70 -2.49 21.42
C ALA A 316 -13.91 -2.62 22.93
N TRP A 317 -12.85 -2.44 23.73
CA TRP A 317 -12.95 -2.37 25.19
C TRP A 317 -13.87 -1.23 25.63
N TYR A 318 -13.65 -0.02 25.11
CA TYR A 318 -14.43 1.15 25.50
C TYR A 318 -15.92 0.97 25.23
N ALA A 319 -16.28 0.50 24.04
CA ALA A 319 -17.69 0.38 23.64
C ALA A 319 -18.37 -0.90 24.14
N SER A 320 -17.62 -1.98 24.44
CA SER A 320 -18.21 -3.26 24.85
C SER A 320 -18.19 -3.49 26.37
N GLU A 321 -17.18 -2.98 27.07
CA GLU A 321 -16.96 -3.25 28.50
C GLU A 321 -17.11 -2.00 29.35
N TRP A 322 -16.52 -0.88 28.93
CA TRP A 322 -16.57 0.37 29.71
C TRP A 322 -17.90 1.13 29.55
N ARG A 323 -18.42 1.20 28.33
CA ARG A 323 -19.71 1.82 27.99
C ARG A 323 -20.54 0.86 27.12
N PRO A 324 -21.07 -0.24 27.67
CA PRO A 324 -21.75 -1.29 26.91
C PRO A 324 -22.91 -0.80 26.02
N ASN A 325 -23.56 0.30 26.39
CA ASN A 325 -24.61 0.96 25.58
C ASN A 325 -24.13 1.40 24.20
N LEU A 326 -22.82 1.57 24.01
CA LEU A 326 -22.21 1.94 22.73
C LEU A 326 -21.84 0.74 21.86
N SER A 327 -21.94 -0.50 22.36
CA SER A 327 -21.59 -1.71 21.61
C SER A 327 -22.37 -1.85 20.29
N LYS A 328 -23.62 -1.37 20.25
CA LYS A 328 -24.42 -1.33 19.02
C LYS A 328 -23.76 -0.51 17.90
N TRP A 329 -23.00 0.54 18.26
CA TRP A 329 -22.30 1.37 17.29
C TRP A 329 -21.07 0.68 16.69
N LEU A 330 -20.50 -0.31 17.35
CA LEU A 330 -19.50 -1.19 16.73
C LEU A 330 -20.14 -1.98 15.58
N THR A 331 -21.34 -2.52 15.82
CA THR A 331 -22.10 -3.25 14.80
C THR A 331 -22.49 -2.34 13.64
N VAL A 332 -23.09 -1.17 13.92
CA VAL A 332 -23.41 -0.16 12.89
C VAL A 332 -22.15 0.25 12.12
N GLY A 333 -21.04 0.48 12.83
CA GLY A 333 -19.78 0.84 12.21
C GLY A 333 -19.25 -0.21 11.25
N VAL A 334 -19.31 -1.50 11.61
CA VAL A 334 -18.96 -2.63 10.73
C VAL A 334 -19.90 -2.71 9.53
N TYR A 335 -21.22 -2.58 9.73
CA TYR A 335 -22.17 -2.56 8.62
C TYR A 335 -21.88 -1.42 7.63
N VAL A 336 -21.64 -0.21 8.14
CA VAL A 336 -21.24 0.94 7.32
C VAL A 336 -19.92 0.66 6.60
N SER A 337 -18.92 0.07 7.27
CA SER A 337 -17.66 -0.31 6.62
C SER A 337 -17.88 -1.29 5.46
N VAL A 338 -18.64 -2.37 5.70
CA VAL A 338 -18.90 -3.40 4.69
C VAL A 338 -19.68 -2.81 3.53
N VAL A 339 -20.70 -1.98 3.76
CA VAL A 339 -21.47 -1.30 2.70
C VAL A 339 -20.57 -0.34 1.92
N LEU A 340 -19.84 0.54 2.60
CA LEU A 340 -18.96 1.51 1.94
C LEU A 340 -17.90 0.81 1.08
N THR A 341 -17.24 -0.21 1.62
CA THR A 341 -16.22 -0.95 0.88
C THR A 341 -16.82 -1.83 -0.20
N SER A 342 -17.98 -2.44 -0.01
CA SER A 342 -18.65 -3.23 -1.07
C SER A 342 -19.09 -2.32 -2.21
N CYS A 343 -19.66 -1.15 -1.92
CA CYS A 343 -19.95 -0.13 -2.93
C CYS A 343 -18.67 0.25 -3.68
N LEU A 344 -17.59 0.53 -2.96
CA LEU A 344 -16.29 0.88 -3.53
C LEU A 344 -15.73 -0.21 -4.46
N LEU A 345 -15.75 -1.48 -4.02
CA LEU A 345 -15.20 -2.62 -4.75
C LEU A 345 -16.06 -3.06 -5.93
N THR A 346 -17.37 -2.75 -5.92
CA THR A 346 -18.28 -3.02 -7.04
C THR A 346 -18.27 -1.92 -8.09
N LEU A 347 -17.73 -0.72 -7.79
CA LEU A 347 -17.64 0.37 -8.77
C LEU A 347 -17.00 -0.09 -10.08
N PRO A 348 -15.81 -0.72 -10.12
CA PRO A 348 -15.16 -1.11 -11.37
C PRO A 348 -16.03 -2.05 -12.23
N TRP A 349 -16.70 -3.01 -11.61
CA TRP A 349 -17.65 -3.89 -12.30
C TRP A 349 -18.85 -3.11 -12.86
N LEU A 350 -19.38 -2.12 -12.14
CA LEU A 350 -20.45 -1.24 -12.67
C LEU A 350 -19.99 -0.38 -13.84
N TYR A 351 -18.69 -0.07 -13.96
CA TYR A 351 -18.15 0.65 -15.12
C TYR A 351 -18.01 -0.25 -16.36
N THR A 352 -17.75 -1.54 -16.17
CA THR A 352 -17.67 -2.49 -17.29
C THR A 352 -19.03 -3.05 -17.69
N ALA A 353 -20.00 -3.12 -16.77
CA ALA A 353 -21.38 -3.52 -17.03
C ALA A 353 -22.24 -2.35 -17.52
N ASP A 354 -22.17 -2.05 -18.82
CA ASP A 354 -22.81 -0.90 -19.49
C ASP A 354 -24.33 -0.74 -19.21
N GLN A 355 -25.02 -1.83 -18.83
CA GLN A 355 -26.48 -1.87 -18.62
C GLN A 355 -26.97 -1.40 -17.23
N TRP A 356 -26.12 -1.40 -16.20
CA TRP A 356 -26.55 -1.23 -14.79
C TRP A 356 -26.01 0.04 -14.11
N ARG A 357 -25.40 0.95 -14.87
CA ARG A 357 -24.69 2.10 -14.31
C ARG A 357 -25.58 3.34 -14.10
N PRO A 358 -25.57 3.94 -12.88
CA PRO A 358 -26.21 5.24 -12.65
C PRO A 358 -25.53 6.36 -13.44
N ARG A 359 -26.30 7.18 -14.17
CA ARG A 359 -25.80 8.28 -15.03
C ARG A 359 -24.92 9.32 -14.32
N GLN A 360 -24.96 9.40 -13.00
CA GLN A 360 -24.27 10.41 -12.18
C GLN A 360 -22.85 9.98 -11.75
N LEU A 361 -22.50 8.70 -11.84
CA LEU A 361 -21.18 8.20 -11.44
C LEU A 361 -20.19 8.41 -12.58
N SER A 362 -19.47 9.53 -12.62
CA SER A 362 -18.43 9.80 -13.63
C SER A 362 -17.14 9.02 -13.35
N HIS A 363 -16.46 8.52 -14.40
CA HIS A 363 -15.14 7.86 -14.30
C HIS A 363 -14.13 8.61 -13.41
N ARG A 364 -14.20 9.95 -13.37
CA ARG A 364 -13.29 10.78 -12.54
C ARG A 364 -13.41 10.50 -11.05
N MET A 365 -14.58 10.09 -10.59
CA MET A 365 -14.88 9.76 -9.20
C MET A 365 -14.49 8.33 -8.84
N ASN A 366 -14.13 7.49 -9.81
CA ASN A 366 -13.73 6.11 -9.54
C ASN A 366 -12.29 6.09 -8.95
N PRO A 367 -12.12 5.64 -7.69
CA PRO A 367 -10.80 5.55 -7.08
C PRO A 367 -9.92 4.46 -7.69
N PHE A 368 -10.51 3.48 -8.39
CA PHE A 368 -9.80 2.44 -9.13
C PHE A 368 -9.56 2.79 -10.60
N LYS A 369 -9.77 4.04 -11.03
CA LYS A 369 -9.53 4.46 -12.43
C LYS A 369 -8.13 4.07 -12.95
N HIS A 370 -7.12 4.08 -12.08
CA HIS A 370 -5.75 3.68 -12.44
C HIS A 370 -5.52 2.16 -12.48
N ASN A 371 -6.49 1.36 -12.02
CA ASN A 371 -6.47 -0.09 -12.00
C ASN A 371 -7.24 -0.72 -13.17
N MET A 372 -8.04 0.07 -13.91
CA MET A 372 -8.97 -0.44 -14.91
C MET A 372 -8.48 -0.33 -16.36
N GLY A 373 -9.01 -1.16 -17.27
CA GLY A 373 -8.80 -1.06 -18.73
C GLY A 373 -7.49 -1.66 -19.23
N TRP A 374 -6.72 -2.35 -18.38
CA TRP A 374 -5.46 -2.98 -18.75
C TRP A 374 -5.65 -4.31 -19.50
N ASP A 375 -6.81 -4.94 -19.35
CA ASP A 375 -7.25 -6.11 -20.10
C ASP A 375 -7.24 -5.91 -21.62
N ARG A 376 -7.44 -4.67 -22.09
CA ARG A 376 -7.43 -4.32 -23.51
C ARG A 376 -6.05 -3.94 -24.06
N LEU A 377 -5.02 -3.93 -23.22
CA LEU A 377 -3.68 -3.52 -23.64
C LEU A 377 -3.07 -4.48 -24.66
N ASP A 378 -3.22 -5.80 -24.44
CA ASP A 378 -2.73 -6.82 -25.38
C ASP A 378 -3.40 -6.68 -26.75
N GLU A 379 -4.74 -6.60 -26.80
CA GLU A 379 -5.47 -6.33 -28.05
C GLU A 379 -5.02 -5.03 -28.73
N ALA A 380 -4.75 -3.98 -27.95
CA ALA A 380 -4.29 -2.69 -28.48
C ALA A 380 -2.92 -2.80 -29.14
N LEU A 381 -2.02 -3.60 -28.57
CA LEU A 381 -0.69 -3.87 -29.12
C LEU A 381 -0.76 -4.79 -30.35
N GLN A 382 -1.61 -5.82 -30.34
CA GLN A 382 -1.83 -6.70 -31.50
C GLN A 382 -2.37 -5.92 -32.70
N ARG A 383 -3.34 -5.01 -32.51
CA ARG A 383 -3.84 -4.12 -33.58
C ARG A 383 -2.79 -3.15 -34.11
N ALA A 384 -1.73 -2.89 -33.34
CA ALA A 384 -0.61 -2.06 -33.73
C ALA A 384 0.51 -2.88 -34.42
N ASP A 385 0.29 -4.16 -34.72
CA ASP A 385 1.29 -5.08 -35.28
C ASP A 385 2.56 -5.23 -34.40
N TYR A 386 2.38 -5.18 -33.06
CA TYR A 386 3.45 -5.47 -32.11
C TYR A 386 3.77 -6.97 -32.09
N ASN A 387 5.02 -7.35 -32.33
CA ASN A 387 5.50 -8.72 -32.18
C ASN A 387 6.31 -8.88 -30.88
N PRO A 388 5.80 -9.59 -29.86
CA PRO A 388 6.49 -9.69 -28.58
C PRO A 388 7.81 -10.47 -28.61
N GLU A 389 8.09 -11.23 -29.67
CA GLU A 389 9.36 -11.95 -29.80
C GLU A 389 10.50 -11.08 -30.32
N THR A 390 10.20 -10.11 -31.17
CA THR A 390 11.21 -9.26 -31.83
C THR A 390 11.23 -7.83 -31.31
N ASP A 391 10.07 -7.34 -30.84
CA ASP A 391 9.85 -5.95 -30.51
C ASP A 391 9.78 -5.73 -28.99
N PHE A 392 10.05 -4.52 -28.54
CA PHE A 392 10.04 -4.16 -27.12
C PHE A 392 9.12 -2.98 -26.81
N LEU A 393 8.64 -2.89 -25.57
CA LEU A 393 7.73 -1.83 -25.12
C LEU A 393 8.47 -0.72 -24.38
N ILE A 394 8.02 0.51 -24.55
CA ILE A 394 8.66 1.69 -23.96
C ILE A 394 7.60 2.68 -23.47
N SER A 395 7.88 3.41 -22.39
CA SER A 395 7.07 4.56 -21.96
C SER A 395 7.91 5.61 -21.23
N ASP A 396 7.37 6.81 -21.06
CA ASP A 396 8.02 7.95 -20.41
C ASP A 396 7.65 8.11 -18.92
N LYS A 397 6.79 7.23 -18.40
CA LYS A 397 6.38 7.19 -16.99
C LYS A 397 6.64 5.80 -16.43
N TYR A 398 7.36 5.72 -15.31
CA TYR A 398 7.66 4.44 -14.66
C TYR A 398 6.38 3.65 -14.31
N GLN A 399 5.27 4.34 -14.00
CA GLN A 399 3.97 3.73 -13.77
C GLN A 399 3.48 2.97 -15.00
N THR A 400 3.47 3.64 -16.15
CA THR A 400 3.05 3.04 -17.42
C THR A 400 4.03 1.95 -17.84
N THR A 401 5.34 2.18 -17.74
CA THR A 401 6.36 1.16 -18.01
C THR A 401 6.14 -0.11 -17.19
N SER A 402 5.77 0.02 -15.91
CA SER A 402 5.50 -1.14 -15.05
C SER A 402 4.21 -1.86 -15.46
N ILE A 403 3.16 -1.12 -15.82
CA ILE A 403 1.90 -1.67 -16.35
C ILE A 403 2.14 -2.42 -17.67
N LEU A 404 2.90 -1.84 -18.60
CA LEU A 404 3.29 -2.49 -19.86
C LEU A 404 4.09 -3.77 -19.61
N SER A 405 4.93 -3.80 -18.58
CA SER A 405 5.71 -5.00 -18.26
C SER A 405 4.82 -6.14 -17.75
N PHE A 406 3.78 -5.83 -16.97
CA PHE A 406 2.90 -6.86 -16.38
C PHE A 406 1.78 -7.32 -17.32
N TYR A 407 1.13 -6.36 -18.00
CA TYR A 407 -0.02 -6.60 -18.89
C TYR A 407 0.37 -6.73 -20.36
N GLY A 408 1.62 -6.43 -20.71
CA GLY A 408 2.13 -6.65 -22.06
C GLY A 408 2.28 -8.14 -22.38
N PRO A 409 2.26 -8.50 -23.67
CA PRO A 409 2.37 -9.89 -24.07
C PRO A 409 3.69 -10.51 -23.60
N MET A 410 3.65 -11.79 -23.22
CA MET A 410 4.77 -12.53 -22.61
C MET A 410 5.33 -11.95 -21.30
N GLN A 411 4.74 -10.88 -20.75
CA GLN A 411 5.15 -10.21 -19.51
C GLN A 411 6.66 -9.84 -19.49
N LYS A 412 7.20 -9.45 -20.66
CA LYS A 412 8.59 -9.00 -20.81
C LYS A 412 8.73 -7.59 -20.21
N ARG A 413 9.91 -7.29 -19.64
CA ARG A 413 10.20 -5.98 -19.07
C ARG A 413 10.14 -4.90 -20.16
N ALA A 414 9.28 -3.90 -19.96
CA ALA A 414 9.26 -2.67 -20.74
C ALA A 414 10.33 -1.68 -20.25
N TYR A 415 10.69 -0.73 -21.10
CA TYR A 415 11.75 0.24 -20.83
C TYR A 415 11.20 1.63 -20.51
N PHE A 416 11.90 2.35 -19.64
CA PHE A 416 11.57 3.71 -19.24
C PHE A 416 12.48 4.70 -19.99
N LEU A 417 11.88 5.66 -20.68
CA LEU A 417 12.59 6.78 -21.32
C LEU A 417 12.34 8.07 -20.55
N ASN A 418 13.41 8.67 -20.04
CA ASN A 418 13.31 9.90 -19.27
C ASN A 418 13.17 11.18 -20.12
N LEU A 419 12.20 11.21 -21.04
CA LEU A 419 12.07 12.26 -22.07
C LEU A 419 11.86 13.67 -21.51
N GLN A 420 11.29 13.80 -20.31
CA GLN A 420 10.95 15.09 -19.71
C GLN A 420 11.95 15.52 -18.61
N GLY A 421 13.10 14.83 -18.50
CA GLY A 421 14.00 15.03 -17.36
C GLY A 421 13.31 14.77 -16.02
N ALA A 422 12.31 13.87 -16.03
CA ALA A 422 11.61 13.45 -14.84
C ALA A 422 12.58 12.79 -13.84
N ARG A 423 12.15 12.74 -12.58
CA ARG A 423 12.96 12.19 -11.50
C ARG A 423 13.38 10.74 -11.80
N HIS A 424 14.62 10.40 -11.43
CA HIS A 424 15.09 9.02 -11.40
C HIS A 424 14.11 8.10 -10.66
N ASN A 425 14.10 6.83 -11.07
CA ASN A 425 13.28 5.78 -10.48
C ASN A 425 14.02 4.44 -10.62
N GLN A 426 13.39 3.32 -10.25
CA GLN A 426 14.07 2.02 -10.29
C GLN A 426 14.63 1.66 -11.67
N PHE A 427 13.94 2.03 -12.75
CA PHE A 427 14.41 1.73 -14.11
C PHE A 427 15.71 2.45 -14.46
N SER A 428 16.07 3.53 -13.76
CA SER A 428 17.37 4.22 -13.94
C SER A 428 18.56 3.39 -13.45
N TYR A 429 18.33 2.35 -12.64
CA TYR A 429 19.38 1.47 -12.09
C TYR A 429 19.42 0.12 -12.80
N TRP A 430 18.65 -0.03 -13.87
CA TRP A 430 18.64 -1.23 -14.70
C TRP A 430 19.18 -0.90 -16.10
N PRO A 431 19.65 -1.90 -16.85
CA PRO A 431 20.09 -1.68 -18.23
C PRO A 431 19.00 -0.99 -19.05
N SER A 432 19.42 0.00 -19.83
CA SER A 432 18.53 0.78 -20.67
C SER A 432 18.13 0.01 -21.92
N MET A 433 17.17 0.55 -22.69
CA MET A 433 16.82 -0.04 -23.98
C MET A 433 17.98 0.00 -24.98
N VAL A 434 18.90 0.96 -24.85
CA VAL A 434 20.06 1.07 -25.73
C VAL A 434 21.05 -0.06 -25.47
N ASP A 435 21.17 -0.49 -24.22
CA ASP A 435 22.07 -1.58 -23.81
C ASP A 435 21.57 -2.95 -24.29
N GLU A 436 20.25 -3.17 -24.33
CA GLU A 436 19.66 -4.50 -24.57
C GLU A 436 18.89 -4.64 -25.89
N GLN A 437 18.44 -3.54 -26.49
CA GLN A 437 17.51 -3.53 -27.62
C GLN A 437 18.01 -2.69 -28.82
N GLN A 438 19.32 -2.43 -28.89
CA GLN A 438 19.93 -1.74 -30.04
C GLN A 438 19.56 -2.42 -31.36
N GLY A 439 19.23 -1.61 -32.38
CA GLY A 439 18.87 -2.08 -33.71
C GLY A 439 17.48 -2.71 -33.85
N LYS A 440 16.74 -2.90 -32.75
CA LYS A 440 15.39 -3.46 -32.77
C LYS A 440 14.31 -2.38 -32.84
N THR A 441 13.08 -2.81 -33.13
CA THR A 441 11.88 -1.96 -33.14
C THR A 441 11.27 -1.91 -31.75
N GLY A 442 10.99 -0.69 -31.28
CA GLY A 442 10.28 -0.43 -30.03
C GLY A 442 8.88 0.12 -30.28
N TYR A 443 7.97 -0.10 -29.35
CA TYR A 443 6.65 0.51 -29.34
C TYR A 443 6.54 1.42 -28.12
N PHE A 444 6.54 2.73 -28.37
CA PHE A 444 6.34 3.71 -27.32
C PHE A 444 4.84 3.87 -27.05
N VAL A 445 4.45 3.64 -25.81
CA VAL A 445 3.07 3.72 -25.35
C VAL A 445 2.94 4.82 -24.31
N TRP A 446 2.16 5.84 -24.66
CA TRP A 446 1.75 6.89 -23.74
C TRP A 446 0.29 6.70 -23.36
N THR A 447 -0.01 6.58 -22.06
CA THR A 447 -1.38 6.44 -21.56
C THR A 447 -1.90 7.73 -20.95
N GLU A 448 -3.17 8.04 -21.20
CA GLU A 448 -3.81 9.25 -20.67
C GLU A 448 -5.26 8.98 -20.27
N ASN A 449 -5.75 9.76 -19.29
CA ASN A 449 -7.13 9.69 -18.80
C ASN A 449 -7.87 11.01 -19.05
N GLN A 450 -9.20 11.00 -19.02
CA GLN A 450 -9.98 12.24 -19.00
C GLN A 450 -9.66 13.11 -17.76
N PRO A 451 -9.69 14.45 -17.88
CA PRO A 451 -10.04 15.24 -19.07
C PRO A 451 -8.94 15.35 -20.15
N HIS A 452 -7.69 15.01 -19.83
CA HIS A 452 -6.55 15.25 -20.73
C HIS A 452 -6.60 14.45 -22.03
N LEU A 453 -7.33 13.33 -22.03
CA LEU A 453 -7.61 12.58 -23.26
C LEU A 453 -8.39 13.39 -24.31
N GLU A 454 -9.18 14.40 -23.90
CA GLU A 454 -10.04 15.18 -24.79
C GLU A 454 -9.48 16.55 -25.16
N ARG A 455 -8.56 17.05 -24.33
CA ARG A 455 -8.03 18.41 -24.42
C ARG A 455 -6.51 18.26 -24.43
N GLU A 456 -5.88 18.62 -25.56
CA GLU A 456 -4.43 18.88 -25.65
C GLU A 456 -3.49 17.68 -25.87
N TRP A 457 -3.87 16.69 -26.67
CA TRP A 457 -2.90 15.64 -27.08
C TRP A 457 -2.11 15.99 -28.36
N ARG A 458 -2.61 16.83 -29.28
CA ARG A 458 -1.90 17.13 -30.55
C ARG A 458 -0.50 17.71 -30.33
N GLY A 459 -0.36 18.75 -29.52
CA GLY A 459 0.96 19.32 -29.21
C GLY A 459 1.88 18.35 -28.45
N LYS A 460 1.32 17.40 -27.69
CA LYS A 460 2.10 16.33 -27.07
C LYS A 460 2.56 15.28 -28.07
N LEU A 461 1.77 14.98 -29.12
CA LEU A 461 2.21 14.10 -30.19
C LEU A 461 3.42 14.67 -30.91
N ASP A 462 3.39 15.96 -31.25
CA ASP A 462 4.52 16.63 -31.90
C ASP A 462 5.77 16.58 -31.00
N PHE A 463 5.60 16.81 -29.69
CA PHE A 463 6.67 16.65 -28.72
C PHE A 463 7.24 15.22 -28.71
N TYR A 464 6.41 14.19 -28.57
CA TYR A 464 6.89 12.80 -28.53
C TYR A 464 7.51 12.36 -29.85
N GLN A 465 6.93 12.74 -30.99
CA GLN A 465 7.48 12.45 -32.32
C GLN A 465 8.92 13.00 -32.42
N ASN A 466 9.12 14.29 -32.10
CA ASN A 466 10.42 14.94 -32.16
C ASN A 466 11.44 14.36 -31.17
N GLU A 467 11.02 14.06 -29.94
CA GLU A 467 11.92 13.50 -28.92
C GLU A 467 12.30 12.04 -29.23
N LEU A 468 11.36 11.21 -29.69
CA LEU A 468 11.63 9.81 -30.03
C LEU A 468 12.56 9.68 -31.24
N GLU A 469 12.49 10.60 -32.22
CA GLU A 469 13.38 10.63 -33.38
C GLU A 469 14.86 10.81 -32.99
N ARG A 470 15.16 11.28 -31.78
CA ARG A 470 16.54 11.31 -31.26
C ARG A 470 17.07 9.91 -30.96
N TYR A 471 16.19 8.98 -30.62
CA TYR A 471 16.52 7.62 -30.17
C TYR A 471 16.29 6.54 -31.24
N PHE A 472 15.46 6.84 -32.26
CA PHE A 472 15.08 5.89 -33.30
C PHE A 472 15.30 6.47 -34.70
N GLU A 473 15.52 5.62 -35.70
CA GLU A 473 15.71 6.05 -37.08
C GLU A 473 14.40 6.49 -37.74
N LYS A 474 13.30 5.82 -37.41
CA LYS A 474 11.95 6.18 -37.87
C LYS A 474 10.96 6.08 -36.72
N VAL A 475 10.11 7.09 -36.56
CA VAL A 475 9.02 7.10 -35.59
C VAL A 475 7.71 7.31 -36.35
N GLU A 476 6.72 6.46 -36.08
CA GLU A 476 5.42 6.50 -36.75
C GLU A 476 4.31 6.42 -35.71
N PHE A 477 3.46 7.45 -35.65
CA PHE A 477 2.28 7.43 -34.79
C PHE A 477 1.20 6.53 -35.40
N LEU A 478 0.87 5.43 -34.72
CA LEU A 478 -0.10 4.45 -35.19
C LEU A 478 -1.54 4.80 -34.81
N GLY A 479 -1.73 5.64 -33.79
CA GLY A 479 -3.04 6.12 -33.38
C GLY A 479 -3.30 6.06 -31.88
N LEU A 480 -4.52 6.46 -31.52
CA LEU A 480 -5.07 6.35 -30.18
C LEU A 480 -5.96 5.11 -30.09
N THR A 481 -5.60 4.15 -29.24
CA THR A 481 -6.43 3.00 -28.92
C THR A 481 -7.11 3.20 -27.57
N PRO A 482 -8.44 3.28 -27.50
CA PRO A 482 -9.15 3.38 -26.23
C PRO A 482 -8.99 2.11 -25.38
N LEU A 483 -8.60 2.28 -24.13
CA LEU A 483 -8.42 1.20 -23.15
C LEU A 483 -9.63 1.04 -22.22
N LEU A 484 -10.37 2.12 -21.99
CA LEU A 484 -11.56 2.10 -21.16
C LEU A 484 -12.60 3.08 -21.72
N TYR A 485 -13.85 2.63 -21.72
CA TYR A 485 -14.99 3.39 -22.19
C TYR A 485 -15.91 3.76 -21.03
N ASP A 486 -16.58 4.90 -21.17
CA ASP A 486 -17.65 5.40 -20.32
C ASP A 486 -18.77 5.88 -21.23
N GLN A 487 -19.89 5.16 -21.28
CA GLN A 487 -21.03 5.47 -22.16
C GLN A 487 -20.60 5.71 -23.61
N GLN A 488 -19.86 4.75 -24.18
CA GLN A 488 -19.29 4.80 -25.54
C GLN A 488 -18.21 5.87 -25.77
N ARG A 489 -17.87 6.67 -24.75
CA ARG A 489 -16.78 7.65 -24.81
C ARG A 489 -15.51 7.07 -24.21
N ALA A 490 -14.38 7.18 -24.91
CA ALA A 490 -13.09 6.81 -24.34
C ALA A 490 -12.77 7.69 -23.11
N VAL A 491 -12.52 7.06 -21.96
CA VAL A 491 -12.07 7.72 -20.71
C VAL A 491 -10.61 7.47 -20.38
N LYS A 492 -10.06 6.40 -20.94
CA LYS A 492 -8.63 6.07 -20.92
C LYS A 492 -8.22 5.58 -22.30
N GLY A 493 -7.05 5.98 -22.77
CA GLY A 493 -6.50 5.49 -24.02
C GLY A 493 -4.99 5.39 -24.00
N ALA A 494 -4.48 4.61 -24.95
CA ALA A 494 -3.07 4.43 -25.25
C ALA A 494 -2.76 5.05 -26.62
N PHE A 495 -1.86 6.02 -26.64
CA PHE A 495 -1.24 6.53 -27.85
C PHE A 495 -0.03 5.65 -28.15
N ILE A 496 0.01 5.06 -29.34
CA ILE A 496 1.03 4.09 -29.72
C ILE A 496 1.86 4.66 -30.87
N PHE A 497 3.18 4.63 -30.69
CA PHE A 497 4.15 4.96 -31.72
C PHE A 497 5.01 3.74 -32.01
N LYS A 498 5.19 3.45 -33.29
CA LYS A 498 6.16 2.46 -33.77
C LYS A 498 7.50 3.16 -34.01
N CYS A 499 8.50 2.72 -33.28
CA CYS A 499 9.83 3.32 -33.26
C CYS A 499 10.83 2.32 -33.84
N SER A 500 11.12 2.43 -35.13
CA SER A 500 11.99 1.50 -35.86
C SER A 500 13.46 1.81 -35.63
N ILE A 501 14.24 0.75 -35.36
CA ILE A 501 15.69 0.76 -35.23
C ILE A 501 16.17 1.69 -34.10
N CYS A 502 16.33 1.12 -32.91
CA CYS A 502 16.96 1.81 -31.78
C CYS A 502 18.41 2.18 -32.11
N LYS A 503 18.71 3.49 -32.11
CA LYS A 503 20.03 4.05 -32.46
C LYS A 503 21.09 3.65 -31.44
N LYS A 504 22.35 3.53 -31.91
CA LYS A 504 23.53 3.32 -31.06
C LYS A 504 23.95 4.63 -30.41
N GLY A 505 24.23 4.62 -29.10
CA GLY A 505 24.80 5.77 -28.39
C GLY A 505 23.84 6.93 -28.09
N ALA A 506 22.57 6.83 -28.48
CA ALA A 506 21.52 7.74 -28.06
C ALA A 506 21.11 7.42 -26.61
N LEU A 507 21.98 7.70 -25.64
CA LEU A 507 21.68 7.45 -24.24
C LEU A 507 20.45 8.26 -23.84
N PRO A 508 19.33 7.64 -23.45
CA PRO A 508 18.42 8.32 -22.55
C PRO A 508 19.24 8.65 -21.30
N THR A 509 19.07 9.84 -20.76
CA THR A 509 19.65 10.30 -19.49
C THR A 509 19.11 9.46 -18.33
N THR A 510 19.49 8.18 -18.30
CA THR A 510 19.25 7.22 -17.23
C THR A 510 20.56 6.73 -16.63
N THR A 511 21.69 6.88 -17.33
CA THR A 511 23.03 6.69 -16.77
C THR A 511 23.33 7.80 -15.76
N LEU A 512 23.58 7.37 -14.53
CA LEU A 512 24.12 8.21 -13.47
C LEU A 512 25.54 8.64 -13.89
N TYR A 513 25.85 9.94 -13.75
CA TYR A 513 27.23 10.42 -13.73
C TYR A 513 27.70 10.53 -12.29
#